data_AF-A0A4Y2TLR9-F1
#
_entry.id   AF-A0A4Y2TLR9-F1
#
_cell.length_a   1.000
_cell.length_b   1.000
_cell.length_c   1.000
_cell.angle_alpha   90.00
_cell.angle_beta   90.00
_cell.angle_gamma   90.00
#
_symmetry.space_group_name_H-M   'P 1'
#
loop_
_entity.id
_entity.type
_entity.pdbx_description
1 polymer ?
#
loop_
_entity_poly.entity_id
_entity_poly.type
_entity_poly.pdbx_seq_one_letter_code
_entity_poly.pdbx_strand_id
1 'polypeptide(L)' 'MQEVQGQDTAYNPQCNGMVECLHRPLKQALTCHQADWLDALPLVLLGIRTALREDLNASAAELVYESSLRLPGQLY' A
#
# COMPACT_ATOMS: atom_id res chain seq x y z
N MET A 1 2.93 32.61 10.75
CA MET A 1 3.50 31.36 11.29
C MET A 1 2.32 30.54 11.76
N GLN A 2 1.87 29.56 10.96
CA GLN A 2 0.86 28.60 11.42
C GLN A 2 1.54 27.24 11.44
N GLU A 3 1.51 26.64 12.62
CA GLU A 3 2.25 25.45 12.98
C GLU A 3 1.66 24.24 12.28
N VAL A 4 2.54 23.43 11.68
CA VAL A 4 2.19 22.14 11.07
C VAL A 4 1.86 21.18 12.21
N GLN A 5 0.58 21.07 12.55
CA GLN A 5 0.11 20.18 13.60
C GLN A 5 -0.11 18.78 13.03
N GLY A 6 0.99 18.02 12.90
CA GLY A 6 0.98 16.59 12.59
C GLY A 6 0.55 15.75 13.79
N GLN A 7 -0.63 16.04 14.36
CA GLN A 7 -1.25 15.21 15.39
C GLN A 7 -2.56 14.66 14.83
N ASP A 8 -2.51 13.41 14.35
CA ASP A 8 -3.70 12.64 14.01
C ASP A 8 -4.67 12.68 15.19
N THR A 9 -5.82 13.31 14.98
CA THR A 9 -6.89 13.39 15.96
C THR A 9 -7.36 11.97 16.24
N ALA A 10 -7.33 11.53 17.52
CA ALA A 10 -7.83 10.22 17.89
C ALA A 10 -9.29 10.06 17.40
N TYR A 11 -9.55 8.99 16.63
CA TYR A 11 -10.85 8.68 16.03
C TYR A 11 -11.38 9.70 14.99
N ASN A 12 -10.57 10.00 13.97
CA ASN A 12 -11.05 10.67 12.77
C ASN A 12 -11.26 9.68 11.60
N PRO A 13 -12.43 9.02 11.46
CA PRO A 13 -12.65 7.95 10.47
C PRO A 13 -12.48 8.41 9.02
N GLN A 14 -12.73 9.69 8.74
CA GLN A 14 -12.54 10.30 7.42
C GLN A 14 -11.06 10.48 7.05
N CYS A 15 -10.18 10.77 8.02
CA CYS A 15 -8.73 10.87 7.76
C CYS A 15 -8.08 9.48 7.63
N ASN A 16 -8.58 8.49 8.37
CA ASN A 16 -8.00 7.14 8.40
C ASN A 16 -8.57 6.19 7.34
N GLY A 17 -9.63 6.58 6.63
CA GLY A 17 -10.35 5.70 5.71
C GLY A 17 -9.46 5.06 4.63
N MET A 18 -8.47 5.79 4.10
CA MET A 18 -7.54 5.22 3.11
C MET A 18 -6.58 4.18 3.72
N VAL A 19 -6.11 4.42 4.94
CA VAL A 19 -5.24 3.50 5.68
C VAL A 19 -6.02 2.24 6.06
N GLU A 20 -7.26 2.41 6.54
CA GLU A 20 -8.15 1.30 6.85
C GLU A 20 -8.54 0.48 5.61
N CYS A 21 -8.73 1.14 4.47
CA CYS A 21 -8.96 0.47 3.19
C CYS A 21 -7.75 -0.37 2.78
N LEU A 22 -6.53 0.16 2.92
CA LEU A 22 -5.27 -0.54 2.66
C LEU A 22 -5.05 -1.74 3.60
N HIS A 23 -5.47 -1.63 4.86
CA HIS A 23 -5.33 -2.71 5.83
C HIS A 23 -6.14 -3.97 5.47
N ARG A 24 -7.24 -3.86 4.73
CA ARG A 24 -8.07 -5.01 4.33
C ARG A 24 -7.32 -5.98 3.39
N PRO A 25 -6.85 -5.56 2.21
CA PRO A 25 -6.10 -6.45 1.32
C PRO A 25 -4.77 -6.88 1.93
N LEU A 26 -4.14 -6.05 2.77
CA LEU A 26 -2.91 -6.41 3.48
C LEU A 26 -3.12 -7.63 4.40
N LYS A 27 -4.15 -7.59 5.25
CA LYS A 27 -4.46 -8.71 6.16
C LYS A 27 -4.88 -9.96 5.40
N GLN A 28 -5.63 -9.82 4.31
CA GLN A 28 -6.02 -10.95 3.46
C GLN A 28 -4.80 -11.62 2.83
N ALA A 29 -3.92 -10.84 2.18
CA ALA A 29 -2.72 -11.36 1.54
C ALA A 29 -1.77 -12.05 2.54
N LEU A 30 -1.62 -11.47 3.75
CA LEU A 30 -0.83 -12.09 4.82
C LEU A 30 -1.45 -13.40 5.33
N THR A 31 -2.79 -13.47 5.45
CA THR A 31 -3.49 -14.69 5.90
C THR A 31 -3.42 -15.81 4.86
N CYS A 32 -3.40 -15.46 3.57
CA CYS A 32 -3.21 -16.42 2.48
C CYS A 32 -1.77 -16.95 2.39
N HIS A 33 -0.80 -16.28 3.01
CA HIS A 33 0.60 -16.65 2.96
C HIS A 33 0.91 -17.66 4.09
N GLN A 34 1.53 -18.79 3.75
CA GLN A 34 1.82 -19.87 4.70
C GLN A 34 3.14 -19.66 5.50
N ALA A 35 3.95 -18.67 5.12
CA ALA A 35 5.17 -18.30 5.85
C ALA A 35 4.87 -17.32 6.99
N ASP A 36 5.85 -17.11 7.87
CA ASP A 36 5.75 -16.09 8.92
C ASP A 36 5.41 -14.73 8.32
N TRP A 37 4.48 -14.03 8.98
CA TRP A 37 3.93 -12.77 8.49
C TRP A 37 5.02 -11.70 8.28
N LEU A 38 6.11 -11.75 9.04
CA LEU A 38 7.26 -10.86 8.90
C LEU A 38 8.02 -11.09 7.60
N ASP A 39 8.23 -12.35 7.23
CA ASP A 39 8.95 -12.72 5.99
C ASP A 39 8.08 -12.47 4.75
N ALA A 40 6.76 -12.63 4.91
CA ALA A 40 5.78 -12.33 3.86
C ALA A 40 5.59 -10.83 3.61
N LEU A 41 5.84 -10.00 4.63
CA LEU A 41 5.49 -8.57 4.64
C LEU A 41 6.11 -7.78 3.48
N PRO A 42 7.42 -7.90 3.16
CA PRO A 42 8.02 -7.15 2.06
C PRO A 42 7.39 -7.51 0.72
N LEU A 43 7.08 -8.80 0.49
CA LEU A 43 6.49 -9.28 -0.75
C LEU A 43 5.04 -8.81 -0.90
N VAL A 44 4.25 -8.90 0.17
CA VAL A 44 2.86 -8.43 0.17
C VAL A 44 2.79 -6.92 -0.06
N LEU A 45 3.63 -6.14 0.61
CA LEU A 45 3.70 -4.69 0.41
C LEU A 45 4.14 -4.31 -1.01
N LEU A 46 5.10 -5.06 -1.58
CA LEU A 46 5.50 -4.88 -2.97
C LEU A 46 4.31 -5.09 -3.91
N GLY A 47 3.59 -6.21 -3.75
CA GLY A 47 2.42 -6.53 -4.57
C GLY A 47 1.33 -5.45 -4.48
N ILE A 48 1.04 -4.93 -3.29
CA ILE A 48 0.05 -3.86 -3.11
C ILE A 48 0.51 -2.55 -3.77
N ARG A 49 1.80 -2.22 -3.73
CA ARG A 49 2.33 -0.99 -4.32
C ARG A 49 2.37 -1.03 -5.84
N THR A 50 2.61 -2.20 -6.43
CA THR A 50 2.66 -2.39 -7.88
C THR A 50 1.35 -2.83 -8.50
N ALA A 51 0.35 -3.17 -7.69
CA ALA A 51 -0.99 -3.48 -8.19
C ALA A 51 -1.57 -2.27 -8.92
N LEU A 52 -2.06 -2.50 -10.14
CA LEU A 52 -2.77 -1.50 -10.90
C LEU A 52 -4.09 -1.19 -10.18
N ARG A 53 -4.30 0.08 -9.87
CA ARG A 53 -5.58 0.56 -9.37
C ARG A 53 -6.42 1.01 -10.56
N GLU A 54 -7.45 0.26 -10.90
CA GLU A 54 -8.33 0.55 -12.04
C GLU A 54 -8.99 1.93 -11.93
N ASP A 55 -9.28 2.37 -10.70
CA ASP A 55 -9.81 3.70 -10.39
C ASP A 55 -8.88 4.85 -10.78
N LEU A 56 -7.56 4.62 -10.74
CA LEU A 56 -6.54 5.62 -11.07
C LEU A 56 -5.84 5.34 -12.41
N ASN A 57 -6.11 4.19 -13.01
CA ASN A 57 -5.38 3.63 -14.15
C ASN A 57 -3.85 3.68 -13.98
N ALA A 58 -3.37 3.55 -12.73
CA ALA A 58 -1.97 3.62 -12.35
C ALA A 58 -1.73 2.84 -11.05
N SER A 59 -0.51 2.34 -10.84
CA SER A 59 -0.11 1.75 -9.55
C SER A 59 0.41 2.81 -8.58
N ALA A 60 0.40 2.49 -7.27
CA ALA A 60 0.94 3.42 -6.27
C ALA A 60 2.45 3.68 -6.47
N ALA A 61 3.19 2.68 -6.93
CA ALA A 61 4.59 2.83 -7.31
C ALA A 61 4.76 3.78 -8.49
N GLU A 62 3.95 3.66 -9.54
CA GLU A 62 4.00 4.56 -10.69
C GLU A 62 3.65 6.00 -10.33
N LEU A 63 2.71 6.22 -9.42
CA LEU A 63 2.35 7.57 -8.97
C LEU A 63 3.46 8.23 -8.13
N VAL A 64 4.22 7.43 -7.37
CA VAL A 64 5.32 7.95 -6.53
C VAL A 64 6.59 8.20 -7.33
N TYR A 65 6.90 7.32 -8.27
CA TYR A 65 8.14 7.38 -9.05
C TYR A 65 7.95 8.02 -10.43
N GLU A 66 6.70 8.35 -10.81
CA GLU A 66 6.31 8.87 -12.12
C GLU A 66 6.85 8.05 -13.31
N SER A 67 7.15 6.78 -13.05
CA SER A 67 7.84 5.88 -13.97
C SER A 67 7.27 4.48 -13.83
N SER A 68 7.22 3.76 -14.96
CA SER A 68 6.80 2.37 -14.98
C SER A 68 7.83 1.52 -14.22
N LEU A 69 7.39 0.92 -13.12
CA LEU A 69 8.24 0.11 -12.25
C LEU A 69 8.36 -1.31 -12.83
N ARG A 70 9.57 -1.73 -13.20
CA ARG A 70 9.81 -3.11 -13.66
C ARG A 70 10.03 -4.03 -12.47
N LEU A 71 9.13 -4.98 -12.28
CA LEU A 71 9.27 -5.99 -11.24
C LEU A 71 10.23 -7.09 -11.68
N PRO A 72 10.96 -7.73 -10.74
CA PRO A 72 11.77 -8.92 -11.04
C PRO A 72 10.95 -10.04 -11.69
N GLY A 73 9.64 -10.10 -11.44
CA GLY A 73 8.70 -11.06 -12.05
C GLY A 73 8.34 -10.80 -13.51
N GLN A 74 8.62 -9.60 -14.03
CA GLN A 74 8.27 -9.17 -15.40
C GLN A 74 9.44 -9.29 -16.39
N LEU A 75 10.58 -9.83 -15.96
CA LEU A 75 11.81 -9.89 -16.75
C LEU A 75 11.93 -11.16 -17.63
N TYR A 76 10.84 -11.90 -17.85
CA TYR A 76 10.83 -13.16 -18.61
C TYR A 76 9.66 -13.20 -19.59
#